data_AF-A0A1C3XGS2-F1
#
_entry.id   AF-A0A1C3XGS2-F1
#
_cell.length_a   1.000
_cell.length_b   1.000
_cell.length_c   1.000
_cell.angle_alpha   90.00
_cell.angle_beta   90.00
_cell.angle_gamma   90.00
#
_symmetry.space_group_name_H-M   'P 1'
#
loop_
_entity.id
_entity.type
_entity.pdbx_description
1 polymer ?
#
loop_
_entity_poly.entity_id
_entity_poly.type
_entity_poly.pdbx_seq_one_letter_code
_entity_poly.pdbx_strand_id
1 'polypeptide(L)'
;MDIASDGLSPVHASKLRLVKDMRERSALRELSNMEAKRHLAIQAVQQACEHLAHAEERRAKVEAELYREMLAADTISVCELQRRYHLIIGRLTDEITAAQCFLDKARAAQEQAEAAALEARAVWTKRSAASQKWREIDHDVRRITNAHFEAAAEIEADDEVLLRYRRGRSGQTGGEPT
;
A
#
# COMPACT_ATOMS: atom_id res chain seq x y z
N MET A 1 42.36 18.00 -22.66
CA MET A 1 41.24 18.44 -21.80
C MET A 1 40.55 17.18 -21.33
N ASP A 2 40.75 16.78 -20.08
CA ASP A 2 39.97 15.71 -19.47
C ASP A 2 38.56 16.24 -19.20
N ILE A 3 37.62 15.88 -20.08
CA ILE A 3 36.21 15.98 -19.75
C ILE A 3 35.98 14.86 -18.75
N ALA A 4 36.17 15.15 -17.46
CA ALA A 4 35.64 14.31 -16.40
C ALA A 4 34.13 14.22 -16.67
N SER A 5 33.72 13.11 -17.28
CA SER A 5 32.32 12.81 -17.51
C SER A 5 31.71 12.70 -16.12
N ASP A 6 31.02 13.76 -15.71
CA ASP A 6 30.21 13.86 -14.49
C ASP A 6 28.94 13.00 -14.63
N GLY A 7 29.11 11.84 -15.26
CA GLY A 7 28.09 10.85 -15.55
C GLY A 7 27.89 9.95 -14.34
N LEU A 8 26.63 9.67 -14.05
CA LEU A 8 26.25 8.80 -12.95
C LEU A 8 26.79 7.38 -13.22
N SER A 9 27.76 6.93 -12.42
CA SER A 9 28.38 5.62 -12.58
C SER A 9 27.34 4.49 -12.50
N PRO A 10 27.45 3.41 -13.31
CA PRO A 10 26.51 2.28 -13.31
C PRO A 10 26.30 1.66 -11.92
N VAL A 11 27.39 1.58 -11.14
CA VAL A 11 27.35 1.07 -9.77
C VAL A 11 26.49 1.96 -8.87
N HIS A 12 26.58 3.28 -9.04
CA HIS A 12 25.78 4.25 -8.27
C HIS A 12 24.31 4.21 -8.69
N ALA A 13 24.02 4.12 -10.00
CA ALA A 13 22.65 3.99 -10.51
C ALA A 13 21.96 2.73 -9.96
N SER A 14 22.65 1.58 -10.01
CA SER A 14 22.15 0.31 -9.48
C SER A 14 21.93 0.34 -7.96
N LYS A 15 22.82 0.98 -7.19
CA LYS A 15 22.62 1.16 -5.74
C LYS A 15 21.39 2.03 -5.44
N LEU A 16 21.21 3.14 -6.16
CA LEU A 16 20.05 4.00 -5.98
C LEU A 16 18.75 3.30 -6.36
N ARG A 17 18.73 2.55 -7.45
CA ARG A 17 17.61 1.69 -7.85
C ARG A 17 17.21 0.75 -6.70
N LEU A 18 18.18 0.02 -6.14
CA LEU A 18 17.92 -0.91 -5.03
C LEU A 18 17.26 -0.22 -3.83
N VAL A 19 17.72 0.98 -3.45
CA VAL A 19 17.13 1.74 -2.34
C VAL A 19 15.69 2.13 -2.65
N LYS A 20 15.37 2.48 -3.90
CA LYS A 20 13.98 2.81 -4.30
C LYS A 20 13.09 1.58 -4.29
N ASP A 21 13.58 0.45 -4.78
CA ASP A 21 12.86 -0.84 -4.75
C ASP A 21 12.58 -1.28 -3.30
N MET A 22 13.53 -1.06 -2.37
CA MET A 22 13.31 -1.33 -0.94
C MET A 22 12.22 -0.43 -0.34
N ARG A 23 12.21 0.86 -0.68
CA ARG A 23 11.19 1.82 -0.20
C ARG A 23 9.80 1.54 -0.76
N GLU A 24 9.71 1.14 -2.02
CA GLU A 24 8.47 0.68 -2.66
C GLU A 24 7.93 -0.54 -1.94
N ARG A 25 8.75 -1.57 -1.73
CA ARG A 25 8.35 -2.79 -1.00
C ARG A 25 7.93 -2.50 0.44
N SER A 26 8.57 -1.55 1.12
CA SER A 26 8.12 -1.12 2.46
C SER A 26 6.73 -0.49 2.39
N ALA A 27 6.50 0.45 1.47
CA ALA A 27 5.19 1.08 1.33
C ALA A 27 4.10 0.11 0.88
N LEU A 28 4.42 -0.90 0.08
CA LEU A 28 3.46 -1.94 -0.28
C LEU A 28 3.05 -2.78 0.93
N ARG A 29 4.00 -3.11 1.83
CA ARG A 29 3.69 -3.79 3.10
C ARG A 29 2.84 -2.92 4.02
N GLU A 30 3.16 -1.63 4.11
CA GLU A 30 2.36 -0.66 4.88
C GLU A 30 0.94 -0.54 4.32
N LEU A 31 0.78 -0.42 3.00
CA LEU A 31 -0.51 -0.40 2.31
C LEU A 31 -1.32 -1.66 2.62
N SER A 32 -0.72 -2.84 2.47
CA SER A 32 -1.38 -4.12 2.76
C SER A 32 -1.86 -4.19 4.22
N ASN A 33 -1.05 -3.71 5.17
CA ASN A 33 -1.44 -3.65 6.58
C ASN A 33 -2.63 -2.69 6.81
N MET A 34 -2.61 -1.50 6.19
CA MET A 34 -3.72 -0.55 6.33
C MET A 34 -5.00 -1.04 5.64
N GLU A 35 -4.88 -1.72 4.51
CA GLU A 35 -6.02 -2.37 3.85
C GLU A 35 -6.60 -3.50 4.71
N ALA A 36 -5.77 -4.30 5.39
CA ALA A 36 -6.25 -5.30 6.34
C ALA A 36 -7.00 -4.67 7.52
N LYS A 37 -6.47 -3.59 8.11
CA LYS A 37 -7.15 -2.83 9.17
C LYS A 37 -8.48 -2.25 8.70
N ARG A 38 -8.54 -1.72 7.48
CA ARG A 38 -9.78 -1.23 6.87
C ARG A 38 -10.82 -2.35 6.77
N HIS A 39 -10.43 -3.55 6.31
CA HIS A 39 -11.35 -4.68 6.25
C HIS A 39 -11.88 -5.07 7.64
N LEU A 40 -11.01 -5.11 8.66
CA LEU A 40 -11.42 -5.37 10.04
C LEU A 40 -12.40 -4.31 10.55
N ALA A 41 -12.18 -3.04 10.25
CA ALA A 41 -13.08 -1.96 10.66
C ALA A 41 -14.45 -2.07 9.97
N ILE A 42 -14.51 -2.43 8.69
CA ILE A 42 -15.76 -2.70 7.96
C ILE A 42 -16.51 -3.87 8.61
N GLN A 43 -15.82 -4.96 8.96
CA GLN A 43 -16.41 -6.09 9.66
C GLN A 43 -16.95 -5.70 11.04
N ALA A 44 -16.22 -4.85 11.78
CA ALA A 44 -16.67 -4.36 13.08
C ALA A 44 -17.96 -3.53 12.97
N VAL A 45 -18.09 -2.70 11.92
CA VAL A 45 -19.33 -1.95 11.64
C VAL A 45 -20.47 -2.90 11.31
N GLN A 46 -20.24 -3.92 10.49
CA GLN A 46 -21.26 -4.92 10.18
C GLN A 46 -21.74 -5.64 11.45
N GLN A 47 -20.82 -6.10 12.29
CA GLN A 47 -21.14 -6.72 13.57
C GLN A 47 -21.92 -5.77 14.48
N ALA A 48 -21.52 -4.50 14.56
CA ALA A 48 -22.24 -3.49 15.35
C ALA A 48 -23.68 -3.26 14.86
N CYS A 49 -23.89 -3.24 13.54
CA CYS A 49 -25.22 -3.16 12.94
C CYS A 49 -26.08 -4.39 13.28
N GLU A 50 -25.52 -5.59 13.17
CA GLU A 50 -26.21 -6.85 13.53
C GLU A 50 -26.58 -6.87 15.02
N HIS A 51 -25.66 -6.45 15.90
CA HIS A 51 -25.92 -6.34 17.32
C HIS A 51 -27.03 -5.33 17.65
N LEU A 52 -27.04 -4.17 16.99
CA LEU A 52 -28.09 -3.17 17.16
C LEU A 52 -29.45 -3.71 16.72
N ALA A 53 -29.51 -4.33 15.53
CA ALA A 53 -30.74 -4.92 15.00
C ALA A 53 -31.29 -6.00 15.95
N HIS A 54 -30.43 -6.85 16.51
CA HIS A 54 -30.84 -7.84 17.50
C HIS A 54 -31.35 -7.22 18.81
N ALA A 55 -30.73 -6.14 19.29
CA ALA A 55 -31.20 -5.43 20.48
C ALA A 55 -32.59 -4.82 20.26
N GLU A 56 -32.81 -4.21 19.08
CA GLU A 56 -34.10 -3.65 18.68
C GLU A 56 -35.18 -4.73 18.52
N GLU A 57 -34.85 -5.86 17.88
CA GLU A 57 -35.76 -6.99 17.74
C GLU A 57 -36.15 -7.58 19.11
N ARG A 58 -35.18 -7.75 20.01
CA ARG A 58 -35.45 -8.19 21.38
C ARG A 58 -36.38 -7.23 22.10
N ARG A 59 -36.16 -5.92 21.96
CA ARG A 59 -37.06 -4.92 22.54
C ARG A 59 -38.49 -5.08 22.01
N ALA A 60 -38.66 -5.18 20.69
CA ALA A 60 -39.99 -5.34 20.09
C ALA A 60 -40.71 -6.61 20.58
N LYS A 61 -40.00 -7.74 20.69
CA LYS A 61 -40.55 -9.01 21.19
C LYS A 61 -41.01 -8.88 22.65
N VAL A 62 -40.14 -8.38 23.51
CA VAL A 62 -40.43 -8.22 24.95
C VAL A 62 -41.56 -7.21 25.17
N GLU A 63 -41.58 -6.12 24.41
CA GLU A 63 -42.65 -5.12 24.47
C GLU A 63 -44.01 -5.73 24.03
N ALA A 64 -44.04 -6.57 22.98
CA ALA A 64 -45.24 -7.28 22.55
C ALA A 64 -45.72 -8.36 23.54
N GLU A 65 -44.80 -9.01 24.25
CA GLU A 65 -45.12 -9.94 25.36
C GLU A 65 -45.75 -9.20 26.54
N LEU A 66 -45.15 -8.08 26.94
CA LEU A 66 -45.68 -7.23 27.99
C LEU A 66 -47.10 -6.73 27.66
N TYR A 67 -47.34 -6.25 26.44
CA TYR A 67 -48.70 -5.85 26.03
C TYR A 67 -49.70 -7.03 26.03
N ARG A 68 -49.26 -8.25 25.67
CA ARG A 68 -50.12 -9.44 25.75
C ARG A 68 -50.45 -9.81 27.19
N GLU A 69 -49.47 -9.77 28.10
CA GLU A 69 -49.69 -10.01 29.53
C GLU A 69 -50.68 -9.00 30.13
N MET A 70 -50.58 -7.72 29.73
CA MET A 70 -51.54 -6.68 30.14
C MET A 70 -52.97 -7.02 29.75
N LEU A 71 -53.18 -7.48 28.51
CA LEU A 71 -54.51 -7.80 28.00
C LEU A 71 -55.10 -9.08 28.62
N ALA A 72 -54.25 -10.00 29.09
CA ALA A 72 -54.66 -11.27 29.68
C ALA A 72 -54.84 -11.20 31.21
N ALA A 73 -54.33 -10.16 31.87
CA ALA A 73 -54.29 -10.08 33.33
C ALA A 73 -55.55 -9.40 33.91
N ASP A 74 -56.50 -10.20 34.41
CA ASP A 74 -57.61 -9.71 35.25
C ASP A 74 -57.17 -9.32 36.68
N THR A 75 -55.89 -9.51 37.04
CA THR A 75 -55.41 -9.50 38.45
C THR A 75 -54.14 -8.70 38.75
N ILE A 76 -53.42 -8.19 37.74
CA ILE A 76 -52.19 -7.41 37.99
C ILE A 76 -52.56 -5.95 38.27
N SER A 77 -52.06 -5.39 39.38
CA SER A 77 -52.26 -3.97 39.67
C SER A 77 -51.52 -3.09 38.66
N VAL A 78 -52.13 -1.98 38.26
CA VAL A 78 -51.54 -1.00 37.33
C VAL A 78 -50.15 -0.55 37.80
N CYS A 79 -49.95 -0.41 39.11
CA CYS A 79 -48.67 -0.01 39.70
C CYS A 79 -47.55 -1.05 39.50
N GLU A 80 -47.85 -2.35 39.66
CA GLU A 80 -46.86 -3.42 39.45
C GLU A 80 -46.49 -3.55 37.97
N LEU A 81 -47.48 -3.42 37.10
CA LEU A 81 -47.29 -3.42 35.67
C LEU A 81 -46.41 -2.25 35.22
N GLN A 82 -46.70 -1.04 35.69
CA GLN A 82 -45.91 0.15 35.39
C GLN A 82 -44.47 0.01 35.88
N ARG A 83 -44.26 -0.56 37.07
CA ARG A 83 -42.91 -0.85 37.60
C ARG A 83 -42.15 -1.85 36.72
N ARG A 84 -42.81 -2.94 36.28
CA ARG A 84 -42.22 -3.93 35.37
C ARG A 84 -41.85 -3.32 34.02
N TYR A 85 -42.75 -2.54 33.44
CA TYR A 85 -42.50 -1.82 32.19
C TYR A 85 -41.27 -0.94 32.30
N HIS A 86 -41.19 -0.12 33.35
CA HIS A 86 -40.09 0.82 33.52
C HIS A 86 -38.74 0.11 33.67
N LEU A 87 -38.69 -1.01 34.41
CA LEU A 87 -37.46 -1.77 34.60
C LEU A 87 -37.01 -2.50 33.33
N ILE A 88 -37.93 -3.20 32.65
CA ILE A 88 -37.60 -4.03 31.49
C ILE A 88 -37.29 -3.17 30.27
N ILE A 89 -38.18 -2.22 29.95
CA ILE A 89 -37.98 -1.31 28.82
C ILE A 89 -36.80 -0.38 29.08
N GLY A 90 -36.59 0.08 30.32
CA GLY A 90 -35.41 0.85 30.70
C GLY A 90 -34.11 0.12 30.37
N ARG A 91 -33.96 -1.13 30.85
CA ARG A 91 -32.76 -1.93 30.55
C ARG A 91 -32.54 -2.17 29.06
N LEU A 92 -33.61 -2.45 28.30
CA LEU A 92 -33.52 -2.65 26.84
C LEU A 92 -33.16 -1.37 26.10
N THR A 93 -33.60 -0.22 26.62
CA THR A 93 -33.24 1.09 26.09
C THR A 93 -31.76 1.39 26.35
N ASP A 94 -31.26 1.08 27.54
CA ASP A 94 -29.83 1.18 27.87
C ASP A 94 -28.98 0.26 26.97
N GLU A 95 -29.46 -0.95 26.68
CA GLU A 95 -28.77 -1.87 25.78
C GLU A 95 -28.73 -1.35 24.33
N ILE A 96 -29.84 -0.81 23.81
CA ILE A 96 -29.90 -0.21 22.47
C ILE A 96 -28.99 1.01 22.39
N THR A 97 -29.02 1.90 23.39
CA THR A 97 -28.16 3.09 23.39
C THR A 97 -26.67 2.73 23.47
N ALA A 98 -26.32 1.69 24.23
CA ALA A 98 -24.95 1.15 24.24
C ALA A 98 -24.56 0.57 22.87
N ALA A 99 -25.45 -0.17 22.20
CA ALA A 99 -25.21 -0.72 20.86
C ALA A 99 -25.06 0.38 19.80
N GLN A 100 -25.86 1.45 19.87
CA GLN A 100 -25.73 2.64 19.02
C GLN A 100 -24.38 3.32 19.23
N CYS A 101 -23.99 3.56 20.49
CA CYS A 101 -22.68 4.14 20.81
C CYS A 101 -21.52 3.28 20.27
N PHE A 102 -21.64 1.96 20.34
CA PHE A 102 -20.65 1.05 19.76
C PHE A 102 -20.60 1.15 18.23
N LEU A 103 -21.75 1.22 17.56
CA LEU A 103 -21.83 1.42 16.11
C LEU A 103 -21.17 2.74 15.68
N ASP A 104 -21.43 3.83 16.40
CA ASP A 104 -20.83 5.13 16.08
C ASP A 104 -19.30 5.10 16.22
N LYS A 105 -18.79 4.44 17.27
CA LYS A 105 -17.34 4.21 17.44
C LYS A 105 -16.76 3.35 16.32
N ALA A 106 -17.47 2.29 15.90
CA ALA A 106 -17.03 1.43 14.80
C ALA A 106 -16.97 2.20 13.48
N ARG A 107 -17.96 3.07 13.20
CA ARG A 107 -17.97 3.94 12.02
C ARG A 107 -16.82 4.94 12.02
N ALA A 108 -16.59 5.62 13.15
CA ALA A 108 -15.44 6.52 13.28
C ALA A 108 -14.11 5.79 13.04
N ALA A 109 -13.96 4.56 13.56
CA ALA A 109 -12.78 3.74 13.31
C ALA A 109 -12.68 3.30 11.84
N GLN A 110 -13.80 3.00 11.17
CA GLN A 110 -13.84 2.71 9.74
C GLN A 110 -13.35 3.91 8.92
N GLU A 111 -13.90 5.10 9.17
CA GLU A 111 -13.49 6.34 8.47
C GLU A 111 -11.99 6.60 8.62
N GLN A 112 -11.46 6.44 9.84
CA GLN A 112 -10.03 6.59 10.11
C GLN A 112 -9.19 5.54 9.36
N ALA A 113 -9.65 4.28 9.33
CA ALA A 113 -8.95 3.21 8.62
C ALA A 113 -8.99 3.40 7.09
N GLU A 114 -10.10 3.94 6.56
CA GLU A 114 -10.24 4.31 5.15
C GLU A 114 -9.29 5.44 4.76
N ALA A 115 -9.24 6.51 5.56
CA ALA A 115 -8.30 7.61 5.36
C ALA A 115 -6.84 7.11 5.38
N ALA A 116 -6.48 6.30 6.38
CA ALA A 116 -5.13 5.73 6.48
C ALA A 116 -4.78 4.82 5.28
N ALA A 117 -5.72 4.02 4.78
CA ALA A 117 -5.51 3.20 3.59
C ALA A 117 -5.32 4.06 2.32
N LEU A 118 -6.08 5.15 2.18
CA LEU A 118 -5.92 6.10 1.06
C LEU A 118 -4.56 6.80 1.10
N GLU A 119 -4.12 7.25 2.26
CA GLU A 119 -2.81 7.85 2.46
C GLU A 119 -1.68 6.87 2.13
N ALA A 120 -1.76 5.63 2.66
CA ALA A 120 -0.79 4.58 2.37
C ALA A 120 -0.72 4.27 0.87
N ARG A 121 -1.87 4.27 0.19
CA ARG A 121 -1.96 4.07 -1.26
C ARG A 121 -1.28 5.19 -2.02
N ALA A 122 -1.51 6.45 -1.63
CA ALA A 122 -0.85 7.60 -2.22
C ALA A 122 0.69 7.53 -2.07
N VAL A 123 1.17 7.14 -0.87
CA VAL A 123 2.60 6.95 -0.61
C VAL A 123 3.17 5.83 -1.47
N TRP A 124 2.49 4.69 -1.56
CA TRP A 124 2.91 3.58 -2.41
C TRP A 124 2.97 3.99 -3.88
N THR A 125 1.94 4.63 -4.43
CA THR A 125 1.93 5.12 -5.82
C THR A 125 3.13 6.03 -6.11
N LYS A 126 3.41 6.99 -5.22
CA LYS A 126 4.56 7.90 -5.37
C LYS A 126 5.90 7.14 -5.35
N ARG A 127 6.05 6.16 -4.45
CA ARG A 127 7.29 5.37 -4.34
C ARG A 127 7.44 4.39 -5.50
N SER A 128 6.36 3.83 -6.01
CA SER A 128 6.35 2.96 -7.18
C SER A 128 6.74 3.72 -8.45
N ALA A 129 6.18 4.92 -8.66
CA ALA A 129 6.59 5.79 -9.76
C ALA A 129 8.08 6.16 -9.68
N ALA A 130 8.59 6.47 -8.47
CA ALA A 130 10.01 6.73 -8.29
C ALA A 130 10.88 5.49 -8.58
N SER A 131 10.49 4.32 -8.10
CA SER A 131 11.15 3.03 -8.38
C SER A 131 11.23 2.76 -9.89
N GLN A 132 10.11 2.94 -10.60
CA GLN A 132 10.04 2.78 -12.05
C GLN A 132 11.00 3.73 -12.78
N LYS A 133 11.00 5.02 -12.42
CA LYS A 133 11.93 5.99 -13.01
C LYS A 133 13.41 5.62 -12.77
N TRP A 134 13.74 5.08 -11.61
CA TRP A 134 15.11 4.65 -11.33
C TRP A 134 15.50 3.35 -12.03
N ARG A 135 14.54 2.47 -12.36
CA ARG A 135 14.77 1.34 -13.27
C ARG A 135 15.13 1.81 -14.67
N GLU A 136 14.42 2.82 -15.18
CA GLU A 136 14.70 3.43 -16.49
C GLU A 136 16.10 4.07 -16.53
N ILE A 137 16.45 4.86 -15.50
CA ILE A 137 17.78 5.48 -15.40
C ILE A 137 18.90 4.42 -15.32
N ASP A 138 18.75 3.37 -14.49
CA ASP A 138 19.75 2.30 -14.39
C ASP A 138 19.94 1.59 -15.74
N HIS A 139 18.85 1.35 -16.48
CA HIS A 139 18.91 0.78 -17.81
C HIS A 139 19.63 1.71 -18.81
N ASP A 140 19.30 3.01 -18.82
CA ASP A 140 19.92 3.97 -19.72
C ASP A 140 21.42 4.15 -19.44
N VAL A 141 21.82 4.22 -18.17
CA VAL A 141 23.23 4.30 -17.76
C VAL A 141 23.99 3.06 -18.22
N ARG A 142 23.43 1.87 -18.07
CA ARG A 142 24.03 0.62 -18.57
C ARG A 142 24.18 0.64 -20.09
N ARG A 143 23.14 1.06 -20.82
CA ARG A 143 23.17 1.15 -22.28
C ARG A 143 24.26 2.11 -22.77
N ILE A 144 24.33 3.32 -22.20
CA ILE A 144 25.34 4.33 -22.57
C ILE A 144 26.74 3.82 -22.25
N THR A 145 26.92 3.21 -21.09
CA THR A 145 28.23 2.65 -20.68
C THR A 145 28.69 1.54 -21.63
N ASN A 146 27.80 0.63 -22.01
CA ASN A 146 28.12 -0.44 -22.96
C ASN A 146 28.50 0.14 -24.34
N ALA A 147 27.75 1.12 -24.84
CA ALA A 147 28.06 1.78 -26.11
C ALA A 147 29.44 2.48 -26.08
N HIS A 148 29.82 3.07 -24.94
CA HIS A 148 31.17 3.63 -24.78
C HIS A 148 32.26 2.56 -24.81
N PHE A 149 32.04 1.40 -24.17
CA PHE A 149 33.00 0.30 -24.23
C PHE A 149 33.12 -0.30 -25.63
N GLU A 150 32.01 -0.45 -26.35
CA GLU A 150 32.01 -0.92 -27.74
C GLU A 150 32.78 0.04 -28.65
N ALA A 151 32.51 1.35 -28.55
CA ALA A 151 33.24 2.37 -29.32
C ALA A 151 34.74 2.39 -28.99
N ALA A 152 35.11 2.23 -27.71
CA ALA A 152 36.52 2.16 -27.32
C ALA A 152 37.22 0.91 -27.88
N ALA A 153 36.55 -0.23 -27.88
CA ALA A 153 37.07 -1.48 -28.44
C ALA A 153 37.22 -1.42 -29.97
N GLU A 154 36.31 -0.73 -30.66
CA GLU A 154 36.41 -0.47 -32.11
C GLU A 154 37.65 0.38 -32.43
N ILE A 155 37.88 1.46 -31.68
CA ILE A 155 39.07 2.32 -31.83
C ILE A 155 40.36 1.52 -31.57
N GLU A 156 40.40 0.72 -30.51
CA GLU A 156 41.58 -0.11 -30.18
C GLU A 156 41.87 -1.14 -31.27
N ALA A 157 40.82 -1.78 -31.83
CA ALA A 157 40.96 -2.70 -32.94
C ALA A 157 41.50 -2.01 -34.21
N ASP A 158 41.02 -0.81 -34.53
CA ASP A 158 41.50 -0.01 -35.66
C ASP A 158 42.97 0.41 -35.48
N ASP A 159 43.35 0.84 -34.27
CA ASP A 159 44.73 1.20 -33.93
C ASP A 159 45.67 -0.02 -34.07
N GLU A 160 45.26 -1.20 -33.62
CA GLU A 160 46.01 -2.44 -33.82
C GLU A 160 46.24 -2.76 -35.31
N VAL A 161 45.21 -2.59 -36.14
CA VAL A 161 45.30 -2.82 -37.59
C VAL A 161 46.30 -1.85 -38.22
N LEU A 162 46.24 -0.55 -37.88
CA LEU A 162 47.18 0.46 -38.37
C LEU A 162 48.63 0.16 -37.97
N LEU A 163 48.86 -0.29 -36.73
CA LEU A 163 50.19 -0.67 -36.25
C LEU A 163 50.76 -1.87 -37.02
N ARG A 164 49.94 -2.89 -37.31
CA ARG A 164 50.36 -4.07 -38.10
C ARG A 164 50.73 -3.68 -39.54
N TYR A 165 49.92 -2.84 -40.19
CA TYR A 165 50.22 -2.34 -41.54
C TYR A 165 51.50 -1.50 -41.59
N ARG A 166 51.72 -0.62 -40.60
CA ARG A 166 52.94 0.19 -40.51
C ARG A 166 54.19 -0.68 -40.38
N ARG A 167 54.14 -1.72 -39.55
CA ARG A 167 55.26 -2.67 -39.34
C ARG A 167 55.59 -3.47 -40.61
N GLY A 168 54.57 -3.86 -41.38
CA GLY A 168 54.76 -4.53 -42.68
C GLY A 168 55.38 -3.63 -43.74
N ARG A 169 55.06 -2.33 -43.75
CA ARG A 169 55.60 -1.36 -44.72
C ARG A 169 57.06 -0.99 -44.46
N SER A 170 57.51 -0.99 -43.22
CA SER A 170 58.92 -0.77 -42.84
C SER A 170 59.86 -1.94 -43.15
N GLY A 171 59.34 -3.10 -43.57
CA GLY A 171 60.14 -4.25 -44.02
C GLY A 171 60.49 -4.25 -45.52
N GLN A 172 60.01 -3.28 -46.29
CA GLN A 172 60.15 -3.25 -47.76
C GLN A 172 61.06 -2.13 -48.32
N THR A 173 61.88 -1.49 -47.49
CA THR A 173 62.94 -0.58 -47.95
C THR A 173 64.30 -1.15 -47.54
N GLY A 174 64.76 -2.14 -48.31
CA GLY A 174 66.04 -2.82 -48.09
C GLY A 174 66.38 -3.71 -49.28
N GLY A 175 66.39 -3.14 -50.48
CA GLY A 175 66.75 -3.81 -51.72
C GLY A 175 67.23 -2.80 -52.74
N GLU A 176 68.45 -2.30 -52.57
CA GLU A 176 69.23 -1.73 -53.67
C GLU A 176 69.76 -2.89 -54.52
N PRO A 177 69.47 -2.93 -55.84
CA PRO A 177 70.28 -3.69 -56.78
C PRO A 177 71.44 -2.82 -57.28
N THR A 178 72.62 -3.42 -57.23
CA THR A 178 73.91 -3.02 -57.81
C THR A 178 73.86 -2.48 -59.23
#